data_AF-A0A452Y1K5-F1
#
_entry.id   AF-A0A452Y1K5-F1
#
_cell.length_a   1.000
_cell.length_b   1.000
_cell.length_c   1.000
_cell.angle_alpha   90.00
_cell.angle_beta   90.00
_cell.angle_gamma   90.00
#
_symmetry.space_group_name_H-M   'P 1'
#
loop_
_entity.id
_entity.type
_entity.pdbx_description
1 polymer ?
#
loop_
_entity_poly.entity_id
_entity_poly.type
_entity_poly.pdbx_seq_one_letter_code
_entity_poly.pdbx_strand_id
1 'polypeptide(L)'
;MKLCLQFCWSIEQYETGANMFEIDHITEEFNKKSNSLYTILRSSRLAGSQRAPFLRQFLMRLNFNSFFETTARGVMNSGRLRPGTASTQL
;
A
#
# COMPACT_ATOMS: atom_id res chain seq x y z
N MET A 1 -1.84 -2.22 13.95
CA MET A 1 -1.28 -3.34 14.75
C MET A 1 -2.24 -4.50 14.91
N LYS A 2 -3.55 -4.30 15.16
CA LYS A 2 -4.52 -5.42 15.27
C LYS A 2 -4.47 -6.43 14.10
N LEU A 3 -4.39 -5.95 12.85
CA LEU A 3 -4.26 -6.82 11.66
C LEU A 3 -3.02 -7.70 11.68
N CYS A 4 -1.89 -7.20 12.18
CA CYS A 4 -0.66 -7.99 12.26
C CYS A 4 -0.80 -9.12 13.29
N LEU A 5 -1.50 -8.87 14.41
CA LEU A 5 -1.81 -9.91 15.40
C LEU A 5 -2.78 -10.95 14.84
N GLN A 6 -3.80 -10.50 14.10
CA GLN A 6 -4.72 -11.40 13.40
C GLN A 6 -3.96 -12.26 12.39
N PHE A 7 -3.04 -11.67 11.62
CA PHE A 7 -2.18 -12.43 10.72
C PHE A 7 -1.36 -13.50 11.44
N CYS A 8 -0.71 -13.15 12.56
CA CYS A 8 0.04 -14.12 13.37
C CYS A 8 -0.85 -15.31 13.77
N TRP A 9 -2.05 -15.04 14.30
CA TRP A 9 -2.97 -16.10 14.69
C TRP A 9 -3.48 -16.93 13.51
N SER A 10 -3.80 -16.30 12.37
CA SER A 10 -4.22 -17.02 11.17
C SER A 10 -3.13 -17.93 10.61
N ILE A 11 -1.85 -17.52 10.70
CA ILE A 11 -0.70 -18.33 10.28
C ILE A 11 -0.42 -19.47 11.28
N GLU A 12 -0.50 -19.21 12.58
CA GLU A 12 -0.31 -20.23 13.61
C GLU A 12 -1.37 -21.33 13.52
N GLN A 13 -2.60 -21.00 13.09
CA GLN A 13 -3.67 -21.98 12.89
C GLN A 13 -3.66 -22.62 11.50
N TYR A 14 -2.76 -22.22 10.61
CA TYR A 14 -2.69 -22.72 9.23
C TYR A 14 -2.46 -24.24 9.16
N GLU A 15 -1.73 -24.81 10.13
CA GLU A 15 -1.52 -26.27 10.23
C GLU A 15 -2.80 -27.05 10.57
N THR A 16 -3.81 -26.41 11.16
CA THR A 16 -5.08 -27.05 11.58
C THR A 16 -6.16 -26.97 10.49
N GLY A 17 -5.95 -26.13 9.47
CA GLY A 17 -6.87 -25.93 8.36
C GLY A 17 -6.64 -24.57 7.71
N ALA A 18 -6.30 -24.56 6.42
CA ALA A 18 -5.94 -23.34 5.72
C ALA A 18 -7.16 -22.42 5.50
N ASN A 19 -7.25 -21.32 6.26
CA ASN A 19 -8.19 -20.23 5.98
C ASN A 19 -7.54 -19.15 5.09
N MET A 20 -7.22 -19.52 3.84
CA MET A 20 -6.55 -18.64 2.88
C MET A 20 -7.35 -17.36 2.60
N PHE A 21 -8.69 -17.44 2.66
CA PHE A 21 -9.58 -16.29 2.51
C PHE A 21 -9.36 -15.22 3.60
N GLU A 22 -9.13 -15.62 4.85
CA GLU A 22 -8.86 -14.69 5.93
C GLU A 22 -7.51 -13.99 5.75
N ILE A 23 -6.48 -14.70 5.29
CA ILE A 23 -5.17 -14.13 4.99
C ILE A 23 -5.27 -13.11 3.84
N ASP A 24 -6.02 -13.43 2.79
CA ASP A 24 -6.26 -12.51 1.67
C ASP A 24 -6.99 -11.24 2.13
N HIS A 25 -8.03 -11.38 2.95
CA HIS A 25 -8.75 -10.25 3.55
C HIS A 25 -7.86 -9.40 4.46
N ILE A 26 -7.04 -10.02 5.32
CA ILE A 26 -6.07 -9.29 6.17
C ILE A 26 -5.07 -8.52 5.31
N THR A 27 -4.60 -9.13 4.22
CA THR A 27 -3.68 -8.50 3.28
C THR A 27 -4.30 -7.27 2.62
N GLU A 28 -5.55 -7.38 2.16
CA GLU A 28 -6.28 -6.26 1.56
C GLU A 28 -6.45 -5.09 2.55
N GLU A 29 -6.92 -5.37 3.76
CA GLU A 29 -7.14 -4.35 4.79
C GLU A 29 -5.82 -3.72 5.26
N PHE A 30 -4.75 -4.49 5.33
CA PHE A 30 -3.42 -3.97 5.64
C PHE A 30 -2.95 -3.02 4.54
N ASN A 31 -3.13 -3.39 3.27
CA ASN A 31 -2.81 -2.56 2.11
C ASN A 31 -3.62 -1.26 2.08
N LYS A 32 -4.91 -1.29 2.40
CA LYS A 32 -5.73 -0.07 2.50
C LYS A 32 -5.20 0.87 3.57
N LYS A 33 -4.89 0.35 4.77
CA LYS A 33 -4.37 1.16 5.88
C LYS A 33 -2.98 1.72 5.61
N SER A 34 -2.09 0.93 5.02
CA SER A 34 -0.72 1.37 4.71
C SER A 34 -0.69 2.43 3.60
N ASN A 35 -1.53 2.31 2.56
CA ASN A 35 -1.71 3.34 1.54
C ASN A 35 -2.31 4.63 2.09
N SER A 36 -3.29 4.54 2.99
CA SER A 36 -3.86 5.71 3.67
C SER A 36 -2.80 6.44 4.51
N LEU A 37 -2.00 5.70 5.27
CA LEU A 37 -0.89 6.25 6.05
C LEU A 37 0.13 6.95 5.14
N TYR A 38 0.54 6.33 4.04
CA TYR A 38 1.43 6.95 3.06
C TYR A 38 0.85 8.26 2.52
N THR A 39 -0.45 8.27 2.17
CA THR A 39 -1.15 9.46 1.66
C THR A 39 -1.15 10.61 2.66
N ILE A 40 -1.40 10.32 3.94
CA ILE A 40 -1.35 11.31 5.01
C ILE A 40 0.08 11.87 5.16
N LEU A 41 1.08 10.99 5.26
CA LEU A 41 2.47 11.37 5.49
C LEU A 41 3.08 12.17 4.34
N ARG A 42 2.75 11.83 3.09
CA ARG A 42 3.23 12.56 1.90
C ARG A 42 2.58 13.93 1.71
N SER A 43 1.55 14.26 2.50
CA SER A 43 0.94 15.60 2.42
C SER A 43 1.98 16.67 2.72
N SER A 44 1.89 17.80 2.00
CA SER A 44 2.81 18.94 2.14
C SER A 44 2.93 19.44 3.58
N ARG A 45 1.84 19.33 4.35
CA ARG A 45 1.77 19.69 5.77
C ARG A 45 2.68 18.86 6.66
N LEU A 46 2.90 17.58 6.35
CA LEU A 46 3.69 16.66 7.19
C LEU A 46 5.09 16.43 6.60
N ALA A 47 5.22 16.25 5.29
CA ALA A 47 6.52 16.00 4.64
C ALA A 47 7.49 17.19 4.75
N GLY A 48 6.96 18.42 4.80
CA GLY A 48 7.73 19.66 4.97
C GLY A 48 7.75 20.22 6.39
N SER A 49 7.17 19.51 7.37
CA SER A 49 7.03 20.04 8.73
C SER A 49 8.38 20.11 9.46
N GLN A 50 8.78 21.30 9.89
CA GLN A 50 9.92 21.48 10.79
C GLN A 50 9.64 21.00 12.23
N ARG A 51 8.37 20.92 12.63
CA ARG A 51 7.98 20.50 13.99
C ARG A 51 8.06 18.99 14.20
N ALA A 52 8.07 18.21 13.13
CA ALA A 52 8.06 16.75 13.21
C ALA A 52 9.00 16.11 12.17
N PRO A 53 10.32 16.36 12.26
CA PRO A 53 11.30 15.90 11.27
C PRO A 53 11.37 14.36 11.16
N PHE A 54 11.04 13.64 12.23
CA PHE A 54 10.98 12.18 12.26
C PHE A 54 9.89 11.61 11.35
N LEU A 55 8.79 12.34 11.08
CA LEU A 55 7.76 11.90 10.15
C LEU A 55 8.27 11.87 8.71
N ARG A 56 9.15 12.81 8.35
CA ARG A 56 9.83 12.79 7.05
C ARG A 56 10.76 11.60 6.94
N GLN A 57 11.56 11.31 7.97
CA GLN A 57 12.43 10.13 7.99
C GLN A 57 11.61 8.84 7.91
N PHE A 58 10.49 8.78 8.63
CA PHE A 58 9.57 7.65 8.56
C PHE A 58 8.97 7.48 7.17
N LEU A 59 8.50 8.56 6.54
CA LEU A 59 7.99 8.52 5.16
C LEU A 59 9.04 8.02 4.16
N MET A 60 10.30 8.44 4.27
CA MET A 60 11.38 7.96 3.39
C MET A 60 11.62 6.46 3.54
N ARG A 61 11.60 5.94 4.77
CA ARG A 61 11.73 4.50 5.04
C ARG A 61 10.51 3.72 4.58
N LEU A 62 9.32 4.27 4.81
CA LEU A 62 8.06 3.66 4.39
C LEU A 62 7.99 3.55 2.87
N ASN A 63 8.36 4.61 2.15
CA ASN A 63 8.38 4.66 0.69
C ASN A 63 9.75 4.30 0.08
N PHE A 64 10.46 3.34 0.68
CA PHE A 64 11.73 2.86 0.15
C PHE A 64 11.55 2.32 -1.27
N ASN A 65 12.49 2.63 -2.17
CA ASN A 65 12.41 2.33 -3.61
C ASN A 65 11.10 2.82 -4.28
N SER A 66 10.49 3.88 -3.76
CA SER A 66 9.20 4.40 -4.24
C SER A 66 8.09 3.35 -4.30
N PHE A 67 8.11 2.35 -3.41
CA PHE A 67 7.13 1.26 -3.41
C PHE A 67 5.69 1.78 -3.34
N PHE A 68 5.36 2.58 -2.33
CA PHE A 68 4.00 3.12 -2.16
C PHE A 68 3.63 4.11 -3.27
N GLU A 69 4.60 4.90 -3.73
CA GLU A 69 4.38 5.82 -4.84
C GLU A 69 4.05 5.09 -6.15
N THR A 70 4.75 3.99 -6.42
CA THR A 70 4.54 3.13 -7.59
C THR A 70 3.23 2.35 -7.48
N THR A 71 2.95 1.78 -6.30
CA THR A 71 1.69 1.09 -6.02
C THR A 71 0.49 2.03 -6.17
N ALA A 72 0.56 3.25 -5.63
CA ALA A 72 -0.49 4.25 -5.78
C ALA A 72 -0.70 4.65 -7.26
N ARG A 73 0.39 4.81 -8.03
CA ARG A 73 0.31 5.05 -9.48
C ARG A 73 -0.26 3.84 -10.24
N GLY A 74 0.08 2.62 -9.84
CA GLY A 74 -0.46 1.38 -10.39
C GLY A 74 -1.97 1.28 -10.21
N VAL A 75 -2.46 1.55 -8.99
CA VAL A 75 -3.91 1.58 -8.68
C VAL A 75 -4.64 2.63 -9.53
N MET A 76 -4.05 3.81 -9.74
CA MET A 76 -4.63 4.85 -10.60
C MET A 76 -4.57 4.52 -12.10
N ASN A 77 -3.58 3.76 -12.55
CA ASN A 77 -3.43 3.36 -13.95
C ASN A 77 -4.21 2.09 -14.33
N SER A 78 -4.54 1.21 -13.37
CA SER A 78 -5.42 0.05 -13.60
C SER A 78 -6.86 0.46 -13.94
N GLY A 79 -7.28 1.68 -13.58
CA GLY A 79 -8.57 2.25 -13.99
C GLY A 79 -8.54 2.94 -15.36
N ARG A 80 -7.37 3.05 -16.00
CA ARG A 80 -7.21 3.71 -17.30
C ARG A 80 -6.82 2.68 -18.34
N LEU A 81 -7.79 1.85 -18.73
CA LEU A 81 -7.78 1.21 -20.04
C LEU A 81 -7.60 2.31 -21.08
N ARG A 82 -6.35 2.52 -21.51
CA ARG A 82 -6.02 3.42 -22.60
C ARG A 82 -6.61 2.77 -23.86
N PRO A 83 -7.58 3.39 -24.55
CA PRO A 83 -8.01 2.89 -25.85
C PRO A 83 -6.78 2.94 -26.75
N GLY A 84 -6.29 1.78 -27.15
CA GLY A 84 -5.23 1.68 -28.13
C GLY A 84 -5.76 2.17 -29.46
N THR A 85 -5.53 3.43 -29.80
CA THR A 85 -5.53 3.86 -31.20
C THR A 85 -4.28 3.26 -31.85
N ALA A 86 -4.39 2.00 -32.29
CA ALA A 86 -3.50 1.47 -33.32
C ALA A 86 -3.92 2.12 -34.65
N SER A 87 -3.45 3.34 -34.85
CA SER A 87 -3.53 4.01 -36.13
C SER A 87 -2.48 3.39 -37.05
N THR A 88 -2.97 2.70 -38.07
CA THR A 88 -2.29 2.41 -39.34
C THR A 88 -1.30 3.49 -39.73
N GLN A 89 -0.03 3.13 -39.95
CA GLN A 89 0.82 3.79 -40.95
C GLN A 89 1.88 2.81 -41.48
N LEU A 90 1.73 2.53 -42.78
CA LEU A 90 2.70 2.23 -43.84
C LEU A 90 3.78 1.15 -43.61
#